data_AF-A0A933TSJ0-F1
#
_entry.id   AF-A0A933TSJ0-F1
#
_cell.length_a   1.000
_cell.length_b   1.000
_cell.length_c   1.000
_cell.angle_alpha   90.00
_cell.angle_beta   90.00
_cell.angle_gamma   90.00
#
_symmetry.space_group_name_H-M   'P 1'
#
loop_
_entity.id
_entity.type
_entity.pdbx_description
1 polymer ?
#
loop_
_entity_poly.entity_id
_entity_poly.type
_entity_poly.pdbx_seq_one_letter_code
_entity_poly.pdbx_strand_id
1 'polypeptide(L)' 'MKPLVLFCLMLALFPAITSVVHWFQGEPLSGWEGLGVAVFPGLAWVWLRYFSVLGCRGECQPPDPPPPGK' A
#
# COMPACT_ATOMS: atom_id res chain seq x y z
N MET A 1 -12.10 12.56 4.07
CA MET A 1 -11.68 12.17 2.70
C MET A 1 -10.70 10.98 2.65
N LYS A 2 -9.75 10.84 3.60
CA LYS A 2 -8.88 9.65 3.72
C LYS A 2 -9.56 8.27 3.58
N PRO A 3 -10.72 7.98 4.22
CA PRO A 3 -11.32 6.64 4.12
C PRO A 3 -11.84 6.33 2.72
N LEU A 4 -12.34 7.33 1.98
CA LEU A 4 -12.86 7.15 0.62
C LEU A 4 -11.74 6.83 -0.37
N VAL A 5 -10.58 7.47 -0.22
CA VAL A 5 -9.37 7.18 -1.02
C VAL A 5 -8.88 5.76 -0.76
N LEU A 6 -8.81 5.34 0.50
CA LEU A 6 -8.42 3.96 0.86
C LEU A 6 -9.42 2.93 0.34
N PHE A 7 -10.70 3.27 0.33
CA PHE A 7 -11.75 2.41 -0.21
C PHE A 7 -11.61 2.23 -1.73
N CYS A 8 -11.44 3.33 -2.48
CA CYS A 8 -11.18 3.26 -3.92
C CYS A 8 -9.86 2.53 -4.23
N LEU A 9 -8.83 2.73 -3.41
CA LEU A 9 -7.56 2.03 -3.53
C LEU A 9 -7.73 0.51 -3.37
N MET A 10 -8.46 0.06 -2.34
CA MET A 10 -8.78 -1.35 -2.15
C MET A 10 -9.57 -1.91 -3.33
N LEU A 11 -10.61 -1.20 -3.78
CA LEU A 11 -11.42 -1.60 -4.92
C LEU A 11 -10.60 -1.78 -6.20
N ALA A 12 -9.59 -0.95 -6.44
CA ALA A 12 -8.70 -1.09 -7.58
C ALA A 12 -7.61 -2.16 -7.37
N LEU A 13 -7.16 -2.35 -6.13
CA LEU A 13 -6.09 -3.29 -5.79
C LEU A 13 -6.55 -4.75 -5.89
N PHE A 14 -7.77 -5.08 -5.45
CA PHE A 14 -8.31 -6.43 -5.53
C PHE A 14 -8.28 -7.03 -6.96
N PRO A 15 -8.88 -6.41 -7.98
CA PRO A 15 -8.85 -6.94 -9.34
C PRO A 15 -7.43 -6.95 -9.91
N ALA A 16 -6.59 -5.96 -9.56
CA ALA A 16 -5.20 -5.94 -10.00
C ALA A 16 -4.39 -7.13 -9.45
N ILE A 17 -4.58 -7.51 -8.17
CA ILE A 17 -3.98 -8.72 -7.58
C ILE A 17 -4.44 -9.96 -8.34
N THR A 18 -5.74 -10.07 -8.59
CA THR A 18 -6.29 -11.20 -9.34
C THR A 18 -5.64 -11.33 -10.72
N SER A 19 -5.54 -10.24 -11.48
CA SER A 19 -4.86 -10.24 -12.78
C SER A 19 -3.38 -10.64 -12.70
N VAL A 20 -2.67 -10.22 -11.65
CA VAL A 20 -1.27 -10.66 -11.41
C VAL A 20 -1.20 -12.14 -11.10
N VAL A 21 -2.16 -12.68 -10.34
CA VAL A 21 -2.24 -14.11 -10.04
C VAL A 21 -2.51 -14.92 -11.31
N HIS A 22 -3.46 -14.49 -12.15
CA HIS A 22 -3.72 -15.13 -13.46
C HIS A 22 -2.47 -15.09 -14.35
N TRP A 23 -1.74 -13.97 -14.38
CA TRP A 23 -0.47 -13.87 -15.10
C TRP A 23 0.58 -14.85 -14.57
N PHE A 24 0.71 -14.99 -13.24
CA PHE A 24 1.62 -15.95 -12.62
C PHE A 24 1.23 -17.42 -12.86
N GLN A 25 -0.06 -17.70 -12.97
CA GLN A 25 -0.58 -19.03 -13.32
C GLN A 25 -0.41 -19.36 -14.81
N GLY A 26 0.02 -18.39 -15.63
CA GLY A 26 0.19 -18.56 -17.07
C GLY A 26 -1.13 -18.57 -17.84
N GLU A 27 -2.21 -18.04 -17.25
CA GLU A 27 -3.48 -17.89 -17.95
C GLU A 27 -3.42 -16.76 -18.99
N PRO A 28 -4.17 -16.88 -20.10
CA PRO A 28 -4.24 -15.85 -21.12
C PRO A 28 -4.90 -14.60 -20.55
N LEU A 29 -4.11 -13.52 -20.42
CA LEU A 29 -4.60 -12.24 -19.93
C LEU A 29 -5.52 -11.57 -20.96
N SER A 30 -6.69 -11.16 -20.52
CA SER A 30 -7.48 -10.14 -21.19
C SER A 30 -6.72 -8.81 -21.23
N GLY A 31 -6.97 -7.98 -22.26
CA GLY A 31 -6.34 -6.65 -22.37
C GLY A 31 -6.58 -5.76 -21.14
N TRP A 32 -7.69 -5.97 -20.42
CA TRP A 32 -7.98 -5.28 -19.16
C TRP A 32 -7.15 -5.80 -17.98
N GLU A 33 -6.86 -7.10 -17.97
CA GLU A 33 -6.03 -7.74 -16.95
C GLU A 33 -4.56 -7.34 -17.10
N GLY A 34 -4.07 -7.19 -18.34
CA GLY A 34 -2.74 -6.64 -18.61
C GLY A 34 -2.57 -5.23 -18.04
N LEU A 35 -3.63 -4.40 -18.11
CA LEU A 35 -3.64 -3.07 -17.50
C LEU A 35 -3.63 -3.16 -15.97
N GLY A 36 -4.38 -4.11 -15.39
CA GLY A 36 -4.34 -4.42 -13.96
C GLY A 36 -2.93 -4.79 -13.47
N VAL A 37 -2.22 -5.64 -14.20
CA VAL A 37 -0.82 -6.03 -13.90
C VAL A 37 0.13 -4.83 -13.96
N ALA A 38 -0.04 -3.95 -14.95
CA ALA A 38 0.81 -2.75 -15.11
C ALA A 38 0.57 -1.70 -14.01
N VAL A 39 -0.68 -1.55 -13.54
CA VAL A 39 -1.06 -0.57 -12.51
C VAL A 39 -0.84 -1.11 -11.09
N PHE A 40 -0.80 -2.43 -10.92
CA PHE A 40 -0.53 -3.12 -9.66
C PHE A 40 0.69 -2.55 -8.88
N PRO A 41 1.89 -2.38 -9.46
CA PRO A 41 3.04 -1.85 -8.72
C PRO A 41 2.81 -0.42 -8.19
N GLY A 42 2.09 0.43 -8.94
CA GLY A 42 1.73 1.76 -8.48
C GLY A 42 0.73 1.74 -7.33
N LEU A 43 -0.31 0.91 -7.45
CA LEU A 43 -1.30 0.69 -6.39
C LEU A 43 -0.66 0.11 -5.12
N ALA A 44 0.22 -0.88 -5.27
CA ALA A 44 0.95 -1.49 -4.17
C ALA A 44 1.88 -0.47 -3.47
N TRP A 45 2.58 0.38 -4.23
CA TRP A 45 3.40 1.46 -3.66
C TRP A 45 2.57 2.46 -2.85
N VAL A 46 1.43 2.91 -3.38
CA VAL A 46 0.53 3.81 -2.65
C VAL A 46 -0.04 3.13 -1.41
N TRP A 47 -0.46 1.87 -1.52
CA TRP A 47 -0.96 1.09 -0.40
C TRP A 47 0.09 0.96 0.70
N LEU A 48 1.33 0.59 0.34
CA LEU A 48 2.46 0.60 1.28
C LEU A 48 2.71 2.01 1.83
N ARG A 49 2.66 3.08 1.04
CA ARG A 49 2.87 4.44 1.57
C ARG A 49 1.82 4.85 2.61
N TYR A 50 0.58 4.41 2.43
CA TYR A 50 -0.55 4.73 3.32
C TYR A 50 -0.63 3.80 4.54
N PHE A 51 -0.48 2.49 4.34
CA PHE A 51 -0.55 1.47 5.39
C PHE A 51 0.81 1.19 6.03
N SER A 52 1.88 1.02 5.24
CA SER A 52 3.27 1.12 5.73
C SER A 52 3.66 2.58 5.94
N VAL A 53 3.08 3.11 7.01
CA VAL A 53 3.89 3.80 8.01
C VAL A 53 5.15 2.96 8.25
N LEU A 54 6.27 3.29 7.60
CA LEU A 54 7.59 2.88 8.08
C LEU A 54 7.81 3.50 9.46
N GLY A 55 7.37 2.77 10.48
CA GLY A 55 7.93 2.70 11.84
C GLY A 55 7.62 3.83 12.80
N CYS A 56 7.80 5.10 12.44
CA CYS A 56 7.78 6.18 13.41
C CYS A 56 7.25 7.47 12.81
N ARG A 57 5.98 7.77 13.08
CA ARG A 57 5.43 9.10 12.78
C ARG A 57 4.97 9.86 14.03
N GLY A 58 5.27 9.35 15.23
CA GLY A 58 4.88 10.01 16.48
C GLY A 58 5.58 9.56 17.75
N GLU A 59 6.19 8.36 17.81
CA GLU A 59 6.65 7.80 19.10
C GLU A 59 8.16 7.52 19.20
N CYS A 60 8.94 7.84 18.16
CA CYS A 60 10.40 7.89 18.27
C CYS A 60 10.89 9.21 18.91
N GLN A 61 10.15 9.77 19.88
CA GLN A 61 10.69 10.85 20.69
C GLN A 61 11.61 10.18 21.72
N PRO A 62 12.94 10.38 21.67
CA PRO A 62 13.77 9.96 22.80
C PRO A 62 13.18 10.64 24.05
N PRO A 63 13.00 9.90 25.17
CA PRO A 63 12.48 10.50 26.39
C PRO A 63 13.36 11.71 26.73
N ASP A 64 12.73 12.84 27.07
CA ASP A 64 13.46 14.04 27.46
C ASP A 64 14.48 13.68 28.56
N PRO A 65 15.73 14.18 28.49
CA PRO A 65 16.71 13.91 29.52
C PRO A 65 16.17 14.37 30.87
N PRO A 66 16.38 13.57 31.95
CA PRO A 66 15.90 13.94 33.27
C PRO A 66 16.44 15.33 33.68
N PRO A 67 15.63 16.15 34.38
CA PRO A 67 16.04 17.49 34.76
C PRO A 67 17.31 17.43 35.63
N PRO A 68 18.28 18.34 35.43
CA PRO A 68 19.50 18.32 36.22
C PRO A 68 19.18 18.75 37.65
N GLY A 69 19.26 17.78 38.57
CA GLY A 69 19.32 18.03 40.01
C GLY A 69 17.97 18.02 40.71
N LYS A 70 17.64 16.87 41.33
CA LYS A 70 17.13 16.80 42.69
C LYS A 70 17.81 15.65 43.41
#